data_AF-A0A517XLB7-F1
#
_entry.id   AF-A0A517XLB7-F1
#
_cell.length_a   1.000
_cell.length_b   1.000
_cell.length_c   1.000
_cell.angle_alpha   90.00
_cell.angle_beta   90.00
_cell.angle_gamma   90.00
#
_symmetry.space_group_name_H-M   'P 1'
#
loop_
_entity.id
_entity.type
_entity.pdbx_description
1 polymer ?
#
loop_
_entity_poly.entity_id
_entity_poly.type
_entity_poly.pdbx_seq_one_letter_code
_entity_poly.pdbx_strand_id
1 'polypeptide(L)'
;MPDGTTAHVRCPACKLVFPAAAGLAAAEPAPPPPPPPRPKPAPPKAPEPPANRDFNPDPPRDPATAPRRKRPDDGKFTPEERRTLKTQFVRGMWGCRLIAAGYGLQGVGLLLVVLVFALNTINAGSPALIALAGVCGLANLVLVPIGLGLVLAGRPAPGLYRFGIAAAVAIVVHALLVLVVLAKNDPTVVIEGERETGLLNTLGHLVTKLDSLTLYLTWAVYPDEPFIRRGLVLDVLCGLAEMVRLILLMVTLAGVARGAGDKELAHRCVRAGGVGALGPAVLAAGMALFLAAMIETGGRDSKFGLVLLFAASMGVYAILAGTLVPAAAAARDAAEACEFPYQSQNFEIGD
;
A
#
# COMPACT_ATOMS: atom_id res chain seq x y z
N MET A 1 -7.38 40.56 -22.35
CA MET A 1 -6.68 39.33 -21.90
C MET A 1 -5.19 39.63 -21.88
N PRO A 2 -4.41 39.09 -20.92
CA PRO A 2 -2.96 39.24 -20.97
C PRO A 2 -2.40 38.56 -22.23
N ASP A 3 -1.45 39.22 -22.88
CA ASP A 3 -0.78 38.73 -24.09
C ASP A 3 -0.15 37.35 -23.83
N GLY A 4 -0.47 36.37 -24.68
CA GLY A 4 0.03 34.99 -24.57
C GLY A 4 -0.97 33.95 -24.09
N THR A 5 -2.23 34.31 -23.82
CA THR A 5 -3.30 33.33 -23.54
C THR A 5 -3.88 32.77 -24.84
N THR A 6 -3.52 31.53 -25.19
CA THR A 6 -4.10 30.84 -26.34
C THR A 6 -5.54 30.41 -26.04
N ALA A 7 -6.51 31.12 -26.61
CA ALA A 7 -7.91 30.78 -26.49
C ALA A 7 -8.20 29.42 -27.17
N HIS A 8 -8.79 28.49 -26.42
CA HIS A 8 -9.25 27.21 -26.92
C HIS A 8 -10.78 27.18 -26.97
N VAL A 9 -11.33 26.77 -28.12
CA VAL A 9 -12.79 26.67 -28.30
C VAL A 9 -13.20 25.21 -28.18
N ARG A 10 -14.14 24.91 -27.28
CA ARG A 10 -14.74 23.59 -27.13
C ARG A 10 -15.97 23.45 -28.01
N CYS A 11 -16.00 22.43 -28.87
CA CYS A 11 -17.20 22.10 -29.63
C CYS A 11 -18.23 21.44 -28.68
N PRO A 12 -19.45 22.01 -28.52
CA PRO A 12 -20.45 21.45 -27.62
C PRO A 12 -20.99 20.09 -28.06
N ALA A 13 -20.87 19.75 -29.36
CA ALA A 13 -21.39 18.49 -29.90
C ALA A 13 -20.45 17.30 -29.70
N CYS A 14 -19.13 17.48 -29.90
CA CYS A 14 -18.16 16.37 -29.89
C CYS A 14 -17.10 16.47 -28.78
N LYS A 15 -17.16 17.51 -27.94
CA LYS A 15 -16.21 17.79 -26.84
C LYS A 15 -14.73 17.94 -27.25
N LEU A 16 -14.42 18.00 -28.54
CA LEU A 16 -13.08 18.29 -29.03
C LEU A 16 -12.69 19.76 -28.76
N VAL A 17 -11.41 19.97 -28.44
CA VAL A 17 -10.83 21.27 -28.11
C VAL A 17 -9.95 21.71 -29.28
N PHE A 18 -10.28 22.84 -29.91
CA PHE A 18 -9.52 23.38 -31.05
C PHE A 18 -8.79 24.66 -30.64
N PRO A 19 -7.52 24.86 -31.05
CA PRO A 19 -6.88 26.18 -30.95
C PRO A 19 -7.59 27.15 -31.90
N ALA A 20 -7.97 28.34 -31.40
CA ALA A 20 -8.77 29.31 -32.16
C ALA A 20 -8.11 29.79 -33.48
N ALA A 21 -6.80 29.59 -33.65
CA ALA A 21 -6.03 30.01 -34.82
C ALA A 21 -6.00 28.98 -35.98
N ALA A 22 -6.63 27.80 -35.85
CA ALA A 22 -6.51 26.72 -36.84
C ALA A 22 -7.15 26.99 -38.22
N GLY A 23 -7.86 28.11 -38.41
CA GLY A 23 -8.59 28.43 -39.64
C GLY A 23 -8.04 29.56 -40.50
N LEU A 24 -6.97 30.25 -40.10
CA LEU A 24 -6.49 31.48 -40.78
C LEU A 24 -5.02 31.43 -41.21
N ALA A 25 -4.40 30.25 -41.25
CA ALA A 25 -3.04 30.12 -41.77
C ALA A 25 -3.03 30.42 -43.29
N ALA A 26 -2.31 31.47 -43.68
CA ALA A 26 -2.02 31.78 -45.08
C ALA A 26 -1.35 30.58 -45.77
N ALA A 27 -1.66 30.38 -47.06
CA ALA A 27 -1.17 29.27 -47.86
C ALA A 27 0.35 29.09 -47.71
N GLU A 28 0.73 27.89 -47.27
CA GLU A 28 2.11 27.49 -47.02
C GLU A 28 2.92 27.55 -48.34
N PRO A 29 4.08 28.24 -48.37
CA PRO A 29 4.91 28.33 -49.57
C PRO A 29 5.37 26.93 -50.01
N ALA A 30 5.42 26.73 -51.34
CA ALA A 30 5.72 25.45 -51.96
C ALA A 30 6.99 24.79 -51.36
N PRO A 31 6.94 23.47 -51.08
CA PRO A 31 8.04 22.78 -50.42
C PRO A 31 9.32 22.83 -51.27
N PRO A 32 10.49 23.04 -50.65
CA PRO A 32 11.76 23.01 -51.36
C PRO A 32 12.02 21.63 -51.96
N PRO A 33 12.79 21.55 -53.07
CA PRO A 33 13.09 20.29 -53.74
C PRO A 33 13.73 19.28 -52.77
N PRO A 34 13.39 17.98 -52.90
CA PRO A 34 13.81 16.97 -51.94
C PRO A 34 15.34 16.86 -51.91
N PRO A 35 15.93 16.70 -50.71
CA PRO A 35 17.36 16.50 -50.56
C PRO A 35 17.82 15.22 -51.28
N PRO A 36 19.07 15.17 -51.77
CA PRO A 36 19.60 14.00 -52.45
C PRO A 36 19.49 12.75 -51.58
N PRO A 37 19.22 11.58 -52.19
CA PRO A 37 18.98 10.34 -51.47
C PRO A 37 20.17 9.98 -50.58
N ARG A 38 19.93 9.86 -49.27
CA ARG A 38 20.95 9.42 -48.31
C ARG A 38 21.45 8.01 -48.69
N PRO A 39 22.76 7.76 -48.60
CA PRO A 39 23.33 6.42 -48.80
C PRO A 39 22.61 5.41 -47.90
N LYS A 40 22.17 4.28 -48.47
CA LYS A 40 21.56 3.20 -47.71
C LYS A 40 22.53 2.74 -46.61
N PRO A 41 22.12 2.71 -45.34
CA PRO A 41 22.91 2.14 -44.26
C PRO A 41 23.31 0.71 -44.62
N ALA A 42 24.58 0.36 -44.38
CA ALA A 42 25.06 -1.00 -44.57
C ALA A 42 24.17 -1.98 -43.78
N PRO A 43 23.84 -3.15 -44.35
CA PRO A 43 23.03 -4.14 -43.67
C PRO A 43 23.64 -4.48 -42.30
N PRO A 44 22.83 -4.53 -41.23
CA PRO A 44 23.33 -4.82 -39.89
C PRO A 44 24.05 -6.16 -39.91
N LYS A 45 25.28 -6.15 -39.38
CA LYS A 45 26.12 -7.33 -39.21
C LYS A 45 25.28 -8.39 -38.47
N ALA A 46 25.18 -9.60 -39.03
CA ALA A 46 24.41 -10.67 -38.45
C ALA A 46 24.79 -10.85 -36.96
N PRO A 47 23.82 -10.86 -36.03
CA PRO A 47 24.11 -11.05 -34.62
C PRO A 47 24.86 -12.36 -34.43
N GLU A 48 26.04 -12.27 -33.83
CA GLU A 48 26.81 -13.45 -33.46
C GLU A 48 25.92 -14.35 -32.57
N PRO A 49 25.91 -15.67 -32.81
CA PRO A 49 25.09 -16.59 -32.03
C PRO A 49 25.41 -16.38 -30.54
N PRO A 50 24.38 -16.23 -29.67
CA PRO A 50 24.60 -15.94 -28.26
C PRO A 50 25.48 -17.04 -27.68
N ALA A 51 26.70 -16.67 -27.28
CA ALA A 51 27.56 -17.56 -26.52
C ALA A 51 26.75 -18.02 -25.30
N ASN A 52 26.59 -19.34 -25.16
CA ASN A 52 25.86 -19.99 -24.09
C ASN A 52 26.40 -19.49 -22.73
N ARG A 53 25.76 -18.46 -22.18
CA ARG A 53 26.10 -17.81 -20.89
C ARG A 53 25.37 -18.45 -19.72
N ASP A 54 24.75 -19.60 -19.95
CA ASP A 54 23.75 -20.17 -19.03
C ASP A 54 24.35 -20.84 -17.79
N PHE A 55 25.68 -20.92 -17.62
CA PHE A 55 26.25 -21.72 -16.52
C PHE A 55 27.56 -21.21 -15.90
N ASN A 56 27.86 -19.91 -15.98
CA ASN A 56 28.83 -19.33 -15.05
C ASN A 56 28.06 -18.46 -14.06
N PRO A 57 27.71 -18.96 -12.85
CA PRO A 57 27.28 -18.07 -11.78
C PRO A 57 28.39 -17.04 -11.58
N ASP A 58 28.06 -15.76 -11.79
CA ASP A 58 29.01 -14.68 -11.49
C ASP A 58 29.55 -14.91 -10.07
N PRO A 59 30.88 -14.86 -9.86
CA PRO A 59 31.45 -15.08 -8.54
C PRO A 59 30.79 -14.10 -7.55
N PRO A 60 30.52 -14.54 -6.30
CA PRO A 60 29.86 -13.71 -5.30
C PRO A 60 30.53 -12.35 -5.24
N ARG A 61 29.82 -11.33 -5.73
CA ARG A 61 30.37 -9.99 -5.86
C ARG A 61 30.57 -9.45 -4.44
N ASP A 62 31.81 -9.24 -4.04
CA ASP A 62 32.13 -8.72 -2.72
C ASP A 62 31.42 -7.35 -2.54
N PRO A 63 30.44 -7.24 -1.63
CA PRO A 63 29.69 -6.00 -1.45
C PRO A 63 30.59 -4.83 -1.06
N ALA A 64 31.79 -5.07 -0.51
CA ALA A 64 32.76 -4.02 -0.18
C ALA A 64 33.39 -3.36 -1.41
N THR A 65 33.41 -4.04 -2.56
CA THR A 65 34.10 -3.58 -3.77
C THR A 65 33.17 -3.08 -4.86
N ALA A 66 31.86 -3.08 -4.63
CA ALA A 66 30.90 -2.58 -5.60
C ALA A 66 31.22 -1.11 -5.93
N PRO A 67 31.60 -0.78 -7.18
CA PRO A 67 31.97 0.58 -7.54
C PRO A 67 30.77 1.49 -7.28
N ARG A 68 30.95 2.50 -6.42
CA ARG A 68 29.96 3.55 -6.19
C ARG A 68 29.67 4.21 -7.53
N ARG A 69 28.55 3.85 -8.16
CA ARG A 69 28.11 4.44 -9.43
C ARG A 69 27.98 5.95 -9.22
N LYS A 70 28.83 6.73 -9.90
CA LYS A 70 28.75 8.18 -9.89
C LYS A 70 27.39 8.57 -10.49
N ARG A 71 26.65 9.41 -9.79
CA ARG A 71 25.33 9.86 -10.21
C ARG A 71 25.48 10.64 -11.53
N PRO A 72 24.67 10.37 -12.56
CA PRO A 72 24.73 11.08 -13.84
C PRO A 72 24.61 12.61 -13.67
N ASP A 73 23.87 13.04 -12.65
CA ASP A 73 23.61 14.45 -12.36
C ASP A 73 24.44 15.04 -11.22
N ASP A 74 25.33 14.28 -10.56
CA ASP A 74 26.10 14.83 -9.43
C ASP A 74 26.94 16.04 -9.87
N GLY A 75 27.44 16.05 -11.12
CA GLY A 75 28.17 17.18 -11.69
C GLY A 75 27.35 18.47 -11.83
N LYS A 76 26.01 18.41 -11.82
CA LYS A 76 25.13 19.57 -12.04
C LYS A 76 24.86 20.37 -10.77
N PHE A 77 25.01 19.76 -9.60
CA PHE A 77 24.65 20.38 -8.33
C PHE A 77 25.84 20.99 -7.63
N THR A 78 25.64 22.21 -7.10
CA THR A 78 26.56 22.84 -6.18
C THR A 78 26.69 22.00 -4.89
N PRO A 79 27.79 22.14 -4.12
CA PRO A 79 27.94 21.43 -2.84
C PRO A 79 26.78 21.67 -1.86
N GLU A 80 26.18 22.87 -1.88
CA GLU A 80 25.04 23.24 -1.04
C GLU A 80 23.75 22.53 -1.47
N GLU A 81 23.46 22.51 -2.76
CA GLU A 81 22.32 21.77 -3.32
C GLU A 81 22.42 20.27 -3.02
N ARG A 82 23.63 19.70 -3.10
CA ARG A 82 23.86 18.29 -2.74
C ARG A 82 23.55 18.02 -1.26
N ARG A 83 23.93 18.93 -0.36
CA ARG A 83 23.60 18.81 1.08
C ARG A 83 22.10 18.87 1.31
N THR A 84 21.40 19.80 0.64
CA THR A 84 19.95 19.94 0.74
C THR A 84 19.23 18.69 0.21
N LEU A 85 19.63 18.18 -0.96
CA LEU A 85 19.10 16.95 -1.52
C LEU A 85 19.33 15.74 -0.60
N LYS A 86 20.54 15.62 -0.02
CA LYS A 86 20.84 14.55 0.94
C LYS A 86 19.90 14.60 2.14
N THR A 87 19.67 15.79 2.71
CA THR A 87 18.75 15.96 3.84
C THR A 87 17.31 15.57 3.48
N GLN A 88 16.84 15.94 2.29
CA GLN A 88 15.51 15.56 1.80
C GLN A 88 15.36 14.03 1.65
N PHE A 89 16.38 13.36 1.12
CA PHE A 89 16.40 11.90 1.00
C PHE A 89 16.46 11.20 2.37
N VAL A 90 17.26 11.72 3.31
CA VAL A 90 17.33 11.19 4.68
C VAL A 90 15.97 11.26 5.38
N ARG A 91 15.21 12.36 5.19
CA ARG A 91 13.84 12.46 5.71
C ARG A 91 12.92 11.42 5.08
N GLY A 92 12.96 11.28 3.75
CA GLY A 92 12.22 10.26 3.03
C GLY A 92 12.53 8.84 3.51
N MET A 93 13.81 8.52 3.71
CA MET A 93 14.30 7.25 4.23
C MET A 93 13.71 6.94 5.60
N TRP A 94 13.86 7.85 6.57
CA TRP A 94 13.30 7.66 7.92
C TRP A 94 11.78 7.56 7.90
N GLY A 95 11.11 8.36 7.07
CA GLY A 95 9.67 8.28 6.89
C GLY A 95 9.20 6.92 6.40
N CYS A 96 9.88 6.36 5.39
CA CYS A 96 9.60 5.03 4.87
C CYS A 96 9.89 3.92 5.90
N ARG A 97 10.96 4.04 6.71
CA ARG A 97 11.26 3.10 7.80
C ARG A 97 10.18 3.09 8.88
N LEU A 98 9.67 4.26 9.27
CA LEU A 98 8.57 4.36 10.24
C LEU A 98 7.28 3.74 9.70
N ILE A 99 6.97 3.95 8.42
CA ILE A 99 5.82 3.30 7.76
C ILE A 99 6.01 1.77 7.75
N ALA A 100 7.19 1.28 7.38
CA ALA A 100 7.50 -0.15 7.39
C ALA A 100 7.37 -0.76 8.80
N ALA A 101 7.90 -0.08 9.82
CA ALA A 101 7.79 -0.51 11.21
C ALA A 101 6.32 -0.51 11.69
N GLY A 102 5.54 0.50 11.33
CA GLY A 102 4.11 0.57 11.64
C GLY A 102 3.34 -0.62 11.08
N TYR A 103 3.50 -0.94 9.79
CA TYR A 103 2.86 -2.10 9.19
C TYR A 103 3.40 -3.44 9.71
N GLY A 104 4.70 -3.52 10.01
CA GLY A 104 5.30 -4.69 10.67
C GLY A 104 4.66 -4.96 12.04
N LEU A 105 4.51 -3.91 12.87
CA LEU A 105 3.84 -4.01 14.17
C LEU A 105 2.36 -4.38 14.02
N GLN A 106 1.64 -3.80 13.05
CA GLN A 106 0.26 -4.18 12.75
C GLN A 106 0.14 -5.68 12.42
N GLY A 107 1.04 -6.20 11.58
CA GLY A 107 1.12 -7.61 11.24
C GLY A 107 1.39 -8.50 12.46
N VAL A 108 2.32 -8.09 13.34
CA VAL A 108 2.57 -8.77 14.62
C VAL A 108 1.33 -8.76 15.50
N GLY A 109 0.62 -7.62 15.59
CA GLY A 109 -0.64 -7.51 16.34
C GLY A 109 -1.70 -8.50 15.86
N LEU A 110 -1.87 -8.65 14.55
CA LEU A 110 -2.78 -9.65 13.96
C LEU A 110 -2.37 -11.08 14.30
N LEU A 111 -1.07 -11.40 14.26
CA LEU A 111 -0.57 -12.73 14.64
C LEU A 111 -0.73 -13.01 16.14
N LEU A 112 -0.61 -11.99 17.00
CA LEU A 112 -0.92 -12.12 18.43
C LEU A 112 -2.40 -12.43 18.66
N VAL A 113 -3.32 -11.86 17.86
CA VAL A 113 -4.75 -12.23 17.90
C VAL A 113 -4.95 -13.70 17.52
N VAL A 114 -4.26 -14.19 16.47
CA VAL A 114 -4.26 -15.62 16.11
C VAL A 114 -3.77 -16.49 17.28
N LEU A 115 -2.69 -16.08 17.95
CA LEU A 115 -2.15 -16.80 19.09
C LEU A 115 -3.12 -16.81 20.28
N VAL A 116 -3.79 -15.69 20.57
CA VAL A 116 -4.83 -15.62 21.60
C VAL A 116 -5.94 -16.61 21.30
N PHE A 117 -6.43 -16.65 20.05
CA PHE A 117 -7.42 -17.63 19.66
C PHE A 117 -6.89 -19.06 19.88
N ALA A 118 -5.71 -19.40 19.38
CA ALA A 118 -5.14 -20.74 19.58
C ALA A 118 -5.04 -21.12 21.07
N LEU A 119 -4.60 -20.21 21.95
CA LEU A 119 -4.49 -20.45 23.39
C LEU A 119 -5.85 -20.57 24.09
N ASN A 120 -6.85 -19.81 23.64
CA ASN A 120 -8.21 -19.93 24.18
C ASN A 120 -8.80 -21.33 23.94
N THR A 121 -8.41 -22.05 22.87
CA THR A 121 -8.89 -23.43 22.64
C THR A 121 -8.44 -24.43 23.72
N ILE A 122 -7.37 -24.11 24.45
CA ILE A 122 -6.82 -24.93 25.54
C ILE A 122 -6.99 -24.25 26.91
N ASN A 123 -7.87 -23.23 27.01
CA ASN A 123 -8.09 -22.43 28.21
C ASN A 123 -6.79 -21.79 28.78
N ALA A 124 -5.84 -21.45 27.90
CA ALA A 124 -4.57 -20.80 28.24
C ALA A 124 -4.50 -19.35 27.74
N GLY A 125 -5.66 -18.73 27.48
CA GLY A 125 -5.77 -17.34 27.06
C GLY A 125 -5.07 -16.38 28.02
N SER A 126 -4.38 -15.38 27.46
CA SER A 126 -3.74 -14.34 28.26
C SER A 126 -4.25 -12.96 27.84
N PRO A 127 -4.93 -12.22 28.73
CA PRO A 127 -5.30 -10.83 28.48
C PRO A 127 -4.13 -9.93 28.11
N ALA A 128 -2.92 -10.25 28.59
CA ALA A 128 -1.70 -9.52 28.26
C ALA A 128 -1.37 -9.58 26.76
N LEU A 129 -1.69 -10.70 26.08
CA LEU A 129 -1.48 -10.84 24.64
C LEU A 129 -2.44 -9.96 23.83
N ILE A 130 -3.70 -9.83 24.27
CA ILE A 130 -4.69 -8.93 23.67
C ILE A 130 -4.23 -7.47 23.85
N ALA A 131 -3.78 -7.11 25.06
CA ALA A 131 -3.25 -5.79 25.33
C ALA A 131 -2.02 -5.48 24.44
N LEU A 132 -1.11 -6.43 24.30
CA LEU A 132 0.07 -6.30 23.44
C LEU A 132 -0.32 -6.13 21.97
N ALA A 133 -1.30 -6.90 21.48
CA ALA A 133 -1.83 -6.75 20.13
C ALA A 133 -2.41 -5.34 19.92
N GLY A 134 -3.17 -4.82 20.89
CA GLY A 134 -3.70 -3.46 20.85
C GLY A 134 -2.61 -2.38 20.86
N VAL A 135 -1.54 -2.56 21.64
CA VAL A 135 -0.37 -1.66 21.65
C VAL A 135 0.33 -1.66 20.29
N CYS A 136 0.46 -2.82 19.63
CA CYS A 136 0.99 -2.90 18.26
C CYS A 136 0.12 -2.11 17.27
N GLY A 137 -1.21 -2.20 17.37
CA GLY A 137 -2.16 -1.43 16.56
C GLY A 137 -2.05 0.08 16.79
N LEU A 138 -1.94 0.49 18.06
CA LEU A 138 -1.73 1.90 18.42
C LEU A 138 -0.40 2.44 17.91
N ALA A 139 0.67 1.65 18.01
CA ALA A 139 1.97 2.03 17.49
C ALA A 139 1.92 2.27 15.97
N ASN A 140 1.21 1.43 15.21
CA ASN A 140 0.95 1.67 13.79
C ASN A 140 0.19 3.00 13.54
N LEU A 141 -0.85 3.29 14.33
CA LEU A 141 -1.61 4.54 14.23
C LEU A 141 -0.76 5.80 14.51
N VAL A 142 0.34 5.68 15.26
CA VAL A 142 1.25 6.79 15.55
C VAL A 142 2.39 6.87 14.55
N LEU A 143 3.09 5.75 14.30
CA LEU A 143 4.32 5.72 13.50
C LEU A 143 4.04 6.04 12.03
N VAL A 144 2.94 5.55 11.47
CA VAL A 144 2.62 5.77 10.05
C VAL A 144 2.36 7.24 9.71
N PRO A 145 1.53 8.01 10.44
CA PRO A 145 1.36 9.44 10.17
C PRO A 145 2.66 10.24 10.35
N ILE A 146 3.48 9.93 11.37
CA ILE A 146 4.80 10.56 11.52
C ILE A 146 5.68 10.24 10.31
N GLY A 147 5.70 8.98 9.89
CA GLY A 147 6.44 8.52 8.72
C GLY A 147 5.99 9.21 7.43
N LEU A 148 4.68 9.36 7.23
CA LEU A 148 4.11 10.09 6.10
C LEU A 148 4.52 11.58 6.12
N GLY A 149 4.50 12.22 7.30
CA GLY A 149 4.95 13.60 7.45
C GLY A 149 6.42 13.76 7.03
N LEU A 150 7.30 12.84 7.42
CA LEU A 150 8.70 12.84 7.00
C LEU A 150 8.87 12.60 5.49
N VAL A 151 8.06 11.70 4.91
CA VAL A 151 8.03 11.47 3.45
C VAL A 151 7.62 12.74 2.69
N LEU A 152 6.58 13.43 3.15
CA LEU A 152 6.10 14.67 2.52
C LEU A 152 7.06 15.86 2.71
N ALA A 153 7.88 15.83 3.77
CA ALA A 153 8.97 16.78 3.99
C ALA A 153 10.28 16.41 3.24
N GLY A 154 10.26 15.30 2.50
CA GLY A 154 11.35 14.81 1.68
C GLY A 154 11.44 15.47 0.31
N ARG A 155 12.04 14.77 -0.66
CA ARG A 155 12.23 15.30 -2.01
C ARG A 155 10.89 15.33 -2.76
N PRO A 156 10.51 16.47 -3.37
CA PRO A 156 9.29 16.54 -4.19
C PRO A 156 9.39 15.62 -5.41
N ALA A 157 8.34 14.85 -5.66
CA ALA A 157 8.18 14.02 -6.85
C ALA A 157 6.76 14.16 -7.42
N PRO A 158 6.55 13.97 -8.74
CA PRO A 158 5.23 14.06 -9.34
C PRO A 158 4.21 13.14 -8.64
N GLY A 159 3.11 13.73 -8.20
CA GLY A 159 2.02 13.03 -7.49
C GLY A 159 2.24 12.84 -5.98
N LEU A 160 3.47 12.95 -5.46
CA LEU A 160 3.79 12.69 -4.05
C LEU A 160 2.91 13.50 -3.10
N TYR A 161 2.83 14.82 -3.29
CA TYR A 161 2.04 15.70 -2.43
C TYR A 161 0.53 15.44 -2.53
N ARG A 162 0.01 15.21 -3.75
CA ARG A 162 -1.44 15.01 -3.96
C ARG A 162 -1.90 13.73 -3.26
N PHE A 163 -1.18 12.63 -3.47
CA PHE A 163 -1.51 11.36 -2.83
C PHE A 163 -1.15 11.36 -1.34
N GLY A 164 -0.08 12.04 -0.94
CA GLY A 164 0.31 12.13 0.46
C GLY A 164 -0.68 12.93 1.32
N ILE A 165 -1.24 14.03 0.79
CA ILE A 165 -2.33 14.76 1.48
C ILE A 165 -3.58 13.87 1.60
N ALA A 166 -3.96 13.18 0.52
CA ALA A 166 -5.09 12.26 0.55
C ALA A 166 -4.85 11.13 1.58
N ALA A 167 -3.63 10.58 1.65
CA ALA A 167 -3.23 9.59 2.64
C ALA A 167 -3.33 10.16 4.06
N ALA A 168 -2.89 11.39 4.29
CA ALA A 168 -2.98 12.04 5.59
C ALA A 168 -4.44 12.20 6.05
N VAL A 169 -5.33 12.63 5.15
CA VAL A 169 -6.78 12.71 5.43
C VAL A 169 -7.34 11.32 5.77
N ALA A 170 -6.99 10.28 4.98
CA ALA A 170 -7.43 8.91 5.26
C ALA A 170 -6.91 8.39 6.61
N ILE A 171 -5.68 8.70 7.00
CA ILE A 171 -5.13 8.36 8.32
C ILE A 171 -5.95 9.04 9.43
N VAL A 172 -6.26 10.33 9.30
CA VAL A 172 -7.05 11.07 10.30
C VAL A 172 -8.46 10.49 10.42
N VAL A 173 -9.14 10.24 9.29
CA VAL A 173 -10.47 9.63 9.29
C VAL A 173 -10.43 8.25 9.94
N HIS A 174 -9.47 7.41 9.56
CA HIS A 174 -9.31 6.08 10.16
C HIS A 174 -9.06 6.17 11.68
N ALA A 175 -8.14 7.03 12.12
CA ALA A 175 -7.85 7.23 13.54
C ALA A 175 -9.08 7.71 14.33
N LEU A 176 -9.86 8.65 13.78
CA LEU A 176 -11.11 9.10 14.40
C LEU A 176 -12.12 7.96 14.52
N LEU A 177 -12.30 7.15 13.46
CA LEU A 177 -13.20 6.00 13.48
C LEU A 177 -12.76 4.98 14.54
N VAL A 178 -11.46 4.67 14.63
CA VAL A 178 -10.90 3.81 15.69
C VAL A 178 -11.24 4.40 17.06
N LEU A 179 -10.96 5.69 17.30
CA LEU A 179 -11.25 6.32 18.60
C LEU A 179 -12.74 6.28 18.95
N VAL A 180 -13.64 6.44 17.99
CA VAL A 180 -15.10 6.31 18.22
C VAL A 180 -15.46 4.87 18.58
N VAL A 181 -14.89 3.86 17.88
CA VAL A 181 -15.06 2.44 18.21
C VAL A 181 -14.57 2.16 19.64
N LEU A 182 -13.43 2.71 20.04
CA LEU A 182 -12.89 2.55 21.39
C LEU A 182 -13.78 3.23 22.45
N ALA A 183 -14.21 4.47 22.19
CA ALA A 183 -15.02 5.26 23.11
C ALA A 183 -16.39 4.63 23.35
N LYS A 184 -16.95 3.95 22.35
CA LYS A 184 -18.22 3.23 22.48
C LYS A 184 -18.12 2.06 23.47
N ASN A 185 -16.93 1.46 23.63
CA ASN A 185 -16.63 0.37 24.56
C ASN A 185 -17.72 -0.72 24.54
N ASP A 186 -18.26 -1.03 23.35
CA ASP A 186 -19.32 -2.01 23.21
C ASP A 186 -18.77 -3.36 23.68
N PRO A 187 -19.34 -3.97 24.74
CA PRO A 187 -18.86 -5.24 25.24
C PRO A 187 -18.95 -6.25 24.10
N THR A 188 -17.81 -6.82 23.76
CA THR A 188 -17.74 -7.87 22.77
C THR A 188 -17.80 -9.20 23.48
N VAL A 189 -18.79 -10.01 23.11
CA VAL A 189 -18.95 -11.34 23.69
C VAL A 189 -17.85 -12.20 23.08
N VAL A 190 -16.75 -12.36 23.82
CA VAL A 190 -15.61 -13.18 23.37
C VAL A 190 -15.91 -14.66 23.61
N ILE A 191 -16.59 -14.99 24.72
CA ILE A 191 -17.01 -16.34 25.11
C ILE A 191 -18.27 -16.23 26.00
N GLU A 192 -19.27 -17.08 25.82
CA GLU A 192 -20.42 -17.15 26.74
C GLU A 192 -19.94 -17.45 28.17
N GLY A 193 -20.15 -16.52 29.10
CA GLY A 193 -19.92 -16.72 30.53
C GLY A 193 -18.86 -15.82 31.16
N GLU A 194 -17.89 -15.29 30.39
CA GLU A 194 -16.88 -14.36 30.90
C GLU A 194 -17.12 -12.96 30.31
N ARG A 195 -17.74 -12.09 31.11
CA ARG A 195 -17.71 -10.64 30.87
C ARG A 195 -16.30 -10.14 31.15
N GLU A 196 -15.38 -10.34 30.23
CA GLU A 196 -14.08 -9.67 30.34
C GLU A 196 -14.27 -8.15 30.26
N THR A 197 -13.57 -7.47 31.18
CA THR A 197 -13.58 -6.03 31.39
C THR A 197 -13.35 -5.27 30.07
N GLY A 198 -14.21 -4.29 29.78
CA GLY A 198 -14.29 -3.60 28.48
C GLY A 198 -12.97 -3.04 27.94
N LEU A 199 -11.99 -2.72 28.78
CA LEU A 199 -10.69 -2.19 28.33
C LEU A 199 -9.92 -3.19 27.45
N LEU A 200 -9.85 -4.47 27.81
CA LEU A 200 -9.09 -5.48 27.06
C LEU A 200 -9.71 -5.75 25.70
N ASN A 201 -11.04 -5.86 25.64
CA ASN A 201 -11.79 -5.94 24.39
C ASN A 201 -11.60 -4.70 23.51
N THR A 202 -11.59 -3.52 24.14
CA THR A 202 -11.34 -2.24 23.48
C THR A 202 -9.95 -2.21 22.85
N LEU A 203 -8.91 -2.72 23.54
CA LEU A 203 -7.56 -2.80 22.97
C LEU A 203 -7.49 -3.73 21.75
N GLY A 204 -8.27 -4.81 21.72
CA GLY A 204 -8.38 -5.66 20.52
C GLY A 204 -8.88 -4.90 19.28
N HIS A 205 -9.66 -3.82 19.45
CA HIS A 205 -10.17 -2.99 18.35
C HIS A 205 -9.15 -2.01 17.76
N LEU A 206 -7.99 -1.84 18.41
CA LEU A 206 -6.87 -1.07 17.86
C LEU A 206 -6.17 -1.81 16.72
N VAL A 207 -6.28 -3.14 16.69
CA VAL A 207 -5.90 -3.93 15.52
C VAL A 207 -7.06 -3.84 14.53
N THR A 208 -6.77 -3.45 13.30
CA THR A 208 -7.78 -3.11 12.30
C THR A 208 -8.77 -4.25 12.06
N LYS A 209 -10.06 -3.93 12.18
CA LYS A 209 -11.19 -4.87 11.99
C LYS A 209 -11.50 -5.11 10.53
N LEU A 210 -10.57 -5.73 9.81
CA LEU A 210 -10.78 -6.13 8.42
C LEU A 210 -11.80 -7.27 8.29
N ASP A 211 -12.08 -7.99 9.39
CA ASP A 211 -13.09 -9.04 9.51
C ASP A 211 -14.53 -8.52 9.60
N SER A 212 -14.73 -7.25 9.97
CA SER A 212 -16.06 -6.62 10.05
C SER A 212 -16.81 -6.66 8.71
N LEU A 213 -16.08 -6.63 7.59
CA LEU A 213 -16.66 -6.78 6.26
C LEU A 213 -17.30 -8.17 6.08
N THR A 214 -16.68 -9.23 6.58
CA THR A 214 -17.26 -10.58 6.59
C THR A 214 -18.59 -10.61 7.33
N LEU A 215 -18.62 -10.04 8.54
CA LEU A 215 -19.81 -10.02 9.38
C LEU A 215 -20.94 -9.22 8.73
N TYR A 216 -20.60 -8.09 8.09
CA TYR A 216 -21.57 -7.29 7.35
C TYR A 216 -22.11 -8.01 6.12
N LEU A 217 -21.25 -8.64 5.31
CA LEU A 217 -21.70 -9.42 4.16
C LEU A 217 -22.60 -10.59 4.58
N THR A 218 -22.25 -11.28 5.67
CA THR A 218 -23.06 -12.38 6.21
C THR A 218 -24.41 -11.87 6.72
N TRP A 219 -24.43 -10.77 7.47
CA TRP A 219 -25.67 -10.14 7.93
C TRP A 219 -26.56 -9.64 6.78
N ALA A 220 -25.97 -9.11 5.70
CA ALA A 220 -26.73 -8.67 4.54
C ALA A 220 -27.45 -9.82 3.82
N VAL A 221 -26.88 -11.03 3.85
CA VAL A 221 -27.49 -12.23 3.27
C VAL A 221 -28.45 -12.91 4.25
N TYR A 222 -28.10 -12.95 5.53
CA TYR A 222 -28.85 -13.58 6.62
C TYR A 222 -29.21 -12.55 7.71
N PRO A 223 -30.21 -11.68 7.48
CA PRO A 223 -30.54 -10.60 8.39
C PRO A 223 -31.18 -11.08 9.71
N ASP A 224 -31.81 -12.25 9.69
CA ASP A 224 -32.50 -12.85 10.84
C ASP A 224 -31.56 -13.60 11.79
N GLU A 225 -30.34 -13.88 11.35
CA GLU A 225 -29.33 -14.51 12.18
C GLU A 225 -28.77 -13.52 13.22
N PRO A 226 -28.42 -13.96 14.44
CA PRO A 226 -27.98 -13.10 15.53
C PRO A 226 -26.53 -12.58 15.36
N PHE A 227 -26.11 -12.27 14.13
CA PHE A 227 -24.83 -11.64 13.83
C PHE A 227 -24.83 -10.13 14.09
N ILE A 228 -25.99 -9.54 14.43
CA ILE A 228 -26.12 -8.10 14.66
C ILE A 228 -25.38 -7.69 15.92
N ARG A 229 -24.10 -7.33 15.74
CA ARG A 229 -23.33 -6.62 16.73
C ARG A 229 -23.65 -5.13 16.64
N ARG A 230 -23.98 -4.50 17.77
CA ARG A 230 -24.06 -3.03 17.85
C ARG A 230 -22.73 -2.45 17.35
N GLY A 231 -22.79 -1.53 16.40
CA GLY A 231 -21.58 -0.89 15.84
C GLY A 231 -20.95 -1.60 14.63
N LEU A 232 -21.54 -2.67 14.09
CA LEU A 232 -21.01 -3.36 12.90
C LEU A 232 -20.74 -2.41 11.72
N VAL A 233 -21.67 -1.48 11.43
CA VAL A 233 -21.48 -0.48 10.35
C VAL A 233 -20.25 0.39 10.60
N LEU A 234 -20.01 0.80 11.85
CA LEU A 234 -18.84 1.61 12.20
C LEU A 234 -17.55 0.81 12.04
N ASP A 235 -17.55 -0.46 12.43
CA ASP A 235 -16.41 -1.37 12.24
C ASP A 235 -16.09 -1.54 10.74
N VAL A 236 -17.10 -1.71 9.89
CA VAL A 236 -16.95 -1.79 8.42
C VAL A 236 -16.35 -0.51 7.86
N LEU A 237 -16.86 0.65 8.26
CA LEU A 237 -16.32 1.94 7.83
C LEU A 237 -14.86 2.12 8.28
N CYS A 238 -14.53 1.65 9.48
CA CYS A 238 -13.17 1.65 10.00
C CYS A 238 -12.24 0.76 9.14
N GLY A 239 -12.68 -0.45 8.78
CA GLY A 239 -11.96 -1.36 7.90
C GLY A 239 -11.77 -0.81 6.49
N LEU A 240 -12.81 -0.21 5.90
CA LEU A 240 -12.72 0.45 4.58
C LEU A 240 -11.76 1.65 4.62
N ALA A 241 -11.80 2.45 5.68
CA ALA A 241 -10.87 3.56 5.87
C ALA A 241 -9.42 3.06 5.95
N GLU A 242 -9.16 1.93 6.61
CA GLU A 242 -7.83 1.31 6.64
C GLU A 242 -7.35 0.86 5.24
N MET A 243 -8.23 0.24 4.46
CA MET A 243 -7.90 -0.19 3.09
C MET A 243 -7.55 1.02 2.20
N VAL A 244 -8.34 2.10 2.29
CA VAL A 244 -8.07 3.34 1.57
C VAL A 244 -6.76 3.98 2.03
N ARG A 245 -6.52 4.02 3.36
CA ARG A 245 -5.27 4.49 3.97
C ARG A 245 -4.06 3.75 3.40
N LEU A 246 -4.13 2.42 3.35
CA LEU A 246 -3.07 1.56 2.82
C LEU A 246 -2.80 1.78 1.34
N ILE A 247 -3.84 1.84 0.49
CA ILE A 247 -3.68 2.14 -0.95
C ILE A 247 -2.99 3.48 -1.13
N LEU A 248 -3.48 4.54 -0.48
CA LEU A 248 -2.95 5.89 -0.65
C LEU A 248 -1.51 6.02 -0.15
N LEU A 249 -1.16 5.34 0.95
CA LEU A 249 0.22 5.27 1.42
C LEU A 249 1.13 4.56 0.43
N MET A 250 0.71 3.43 -0.12
CA MET A 250 1.49 2.70 -1.12
C MET A 250 1.67 3.49 -2.43
N VAL A 251 0.64 4.22 -2.88
CA VAL A 251 0.76 5.14 -4.03
C VAL A 251 1.69 6.32 -3.70
N THR A 252 1.69 6.80 -2.46
CA THR A 252 2.62 7.84 -2.00
C THR A 252 4.06 7.33 -2.03
N LEU A 253 4.31 6.12 -1.53
CA LEU A 253 5.63 5.46 -1.59
C LEU A 253 6.08 5.20 -3.03
N ALA A 254 5.15 4.92 -3.95
CA ALA A 254 5.48 4.86 -5.38
C ALA A 254 6.00 6.23 -5.91
N GLY A 255 5.45 7.34 -5.41
CA GLY A 255 5.98 8.68 -5.67
C GLY A 255 7.40 8.87 -5.13
N VAL A 256 7.68 8.37 -3.92
CA VAL A 256 9.02 8.40 -3.31
C VAL A 256 10.02 7.59 -4.15
N ALA A 257 9.66 6.36 -4.52
CA ALA A 257 10.49 5.48 -5.36
C ALA A 257 10.82 6.15 -6.70
N ARG A 258 9.84 6.79 -7.37
CA ARG A 258 10.09 7.59 -8.58
C ARG A 258 11.04 8.77 -8.31
N GLY A 259 10.90 9.44 -7.18
CA GLY A 259 11.80 10.52 -6.74
C GLY A 259 13.24 10.04 -6.49
N ALA A 260 13.40 8.78 -6.08
CA ALA A 260 14.69 8.10 -5.97
C ALA A 260 15.21 7.52 -7.31
N GLY A 261 14.41 7.58 -8.36
CA GLY A 261 14.75 7.09 -9.71
C GLY A 261 14.39 5.63 -9.97
N ASP A 262 13.68 4.96 -9.07
CA ASP A 262 13.35 3.54 -9.15
C ASP A 262 11.90 3.32 -9.66
N LYS A 263 11.77 3.07 -10.96
CA LYS A 263 10.46 2.85 -11.61
C LYS A 263 9.86 1.48 -11.25
N GLU A 264 10.70 0.46 -11.16
CA GLU A 264 10.25 -0.91 -10.86
C GLU A 264 9.69 -0.97 -9.43
N LEU A 265 10.41 -0.41 -8.47
CA LEU A 265 9.93 -0.30 -7.09
C LEU A 265 8.63 0.50 -7.01
N ALA A 266 8.47 1.57 -7.79
CA ALA A 266 7.22 2.31 -7.82
C ALA A 266 6.02 1.43 -8.25
N HIS A 267 6.20 0.55 -9.23
CA HIS A 267 5.18 -0.43 -9.61
C HIS A 267 4.95 -1.47 -8.50
N ARG A 268 6.01 -1.95 -7.85
CA ARG A 268 5.91 -2.87 -6.70
C ARG A 268 5.13 -2.25 -5.54
N CYS A 269 5.33 -0.98 -5.22
CA CYS A 269 4.55 -0.25 -4.21
C CYS A 269 3.06 -0.25 -4.57
N VAL A 270 2.68 0.12 -5.80
CA VAL A 270 1.26 0.12 -6.22
C VAL A 270 0.65 -1.29 -6.13
N ARG A 271 1.39 -2.31 -6.57
CA ARG A 271 0.96 -3.71 -6.45
C ARG A 271 0.77 -4.13 -4.99
N ALA A 272 1.68 -3.74 -4.09
CA ALA A 272 1.56 -3.99 -2.66
C ALA A 272 0.31 -3.32 -2.07
N GLY A 273 -0.03 -2.11 -2.50
CA GLY A 273 -1.29 -1.44 -2.13
C GLY A 273 -2.52 -2.21 -2.61
N GLY A 274 -2.46 -2.74 -3.84
CA GLY A 274 -3.50 -3.60 -4.38
C GLY A 274 -3.68 -4.88 -3.57
N VAL A 275 -2.60 -5.62 -3.25
CA VAL A 275 -2.66 -6.84 -2.43
C VAL A 275 -3.18 -6.56 -1.03
N GLY A 276 -2.69 -5.49 -0.40
CA GLY A 276 -3.07 -5.10 0.95
C GLY A 276 -4.55 -4.68 1.08
N ALA A 277 -5.18 -4.17 0.01
CA ALA A 277 -6.59 -3.81 0.02
C ALA A 277 -7.51 -4.89 -0.57
N LEU A 278 -7.17 -5.48 -1.73
CA LEU A 278 -8.00 -6.53 -2.33
C LEU A 278 -7.97 -7.83 -1.53
N GLY A 279 -6.86 -8.15 -0.86
CA GLY A 279 -6.73 -9.33 -0.02
C GLY A 279 -7.83 -9.42 1.04
N PRO A 280 -7.98 -8.41 1.92
CA PRO A 280 -9.08 -8.36 2.89
C PRO A 280 -10.48 -8.48 2.28
N ALA A 281 -10.74 -7.83 1.13
CA ALA A 281 -12.05 -7.92 0.48
C ALA A 281 -12.35 -9.35 -0.04
N VAL A 282 -11.37 -9.99 -0.67
CA VAL A 282 -11.50 -11.38 -1.16
C VAL A 282 -11.67 -12.34 0.01
N LEU A 283 -10.91 -12.17 1.09
CA LEU A 283 -11.05 -12.95 2.31
C LEU A 283 -12.42 -12.78 2.94
N ALA A 284 -12.94 -11.55 3.00
CA ALA A 284 -14.25 -11.28 3.56
C ALA A 284 -15.36 -11.96 2.76
N ALA A 285 -15.30 -11.89 1.42
CA ALA A 285 -16.23 -12.59 0.55
C ALA A 285 -16.14 -14.12 0.73
N GLY A 286 -14.92 -14.68 0.77
CA GLY A 286 -14.70 -16.11 0.98
C GLY A 286 -15.23 -16.61 2.33
N MET A 287 -15.00 -15.84 3.39
CA MET A 287 -15.48 -16.16 4.73
C MET A 287 -17.00 -16.01 4.85
N ALA A 288 -17.60 -15.03 4.16
CA ALA A 288 -19.06 -14.90 4.08
C ALA A 288 -19.71 -16.10 3.38
N LEU A 289 -19.12 -16.59 2.28
CA LEU A 289 -19.57 -17.81 1.60
C LEU A 289 -19.41 -19.06 2.48
N PHE A 290 -18.30 -19.14 3.22
CA PHE A 290 -18.09 -20.22 4.19
C PHE A 290 -19.15 -20.19 5.30
N LEU A 291 -19.44 -19.02 5.88
CA LEU A 291 -20.49 -18.86 6.89
C LEU A 291 -21.88 -19.21 6.34
N ALA A 292 -22.19 -18.79 5.11
CA ALA A 292 -23.44 -19.17 4.43
C ALA A 292 -23.56 -20.70 4.34
N ALA A 293 -22.52 -21.40 3.88
CA ALA A 293 -22.52 -22.86 3.80
C ALA A 293 -22.69 -23.52 5.19
N MET A 294 -22.07 -22.96 6.23
CA MET A 294 -22.20 -23.44 7.62
C MET A 294 -23.62 -23.28 8.18
N ILE A 295 -24.33 -22.22 7.79
CA ILE A 295 -25.73 -21.97 8.17
C ILE A 295 -26.64 -22.96 7.42
N GLU A 296 -26.54 -23.03 6.10
CA GLU A 296 -27.42 -23.87 5.27
C GLU A 296 -27.28 -25.38 5.56
N THR A 297 -26.10 -25.82 5.98
CA THR A 297 -25.86 -27.24 6.31
C THR A 297 -26.17 -27.59 7.77
N GLY A 298 -26.57 -26.62 8.60
CA GLY A 298 -26.68 -26.80 10.06
C GLY A 298 -25.33 -27.10 10.73
N GLY A 299 -24.22 -26.92 10.01
CA GLY A 299 -22.88 -27.19 10.50
C GLY A 299 -22.56 -26.37 11.75
N ARG A 300 -23.07 -25.14 11.83
CA ARG A 300 -22.86 -24.20 12.95
C ARG A 300 -23.28 -24.78 14.31
N ASP A 301 -24.33 -25.58 14.35
CA ASP A 301 -24.88 -26.15 15.59
C ASP A 301 -24.10 -27.38 16.06
N SER A 302 -23.19 -27.88 15.23
CA SER A 302 -22.34 -29.02 15.58
C SER A 302 -21.03 -28.58 16.25
N LYS A 303 -20.52 -29.41 17.17
CA LYS A 303 -19.19 -29.19 17.80
C LYS A 303 -18.08 -29.08 16.75
N PHE A 304 -18.15 -29.92 15.71
CA PHE A 304 -17.18 -29.91 14.63
C PHE A 304 -17.23 -28.59 13.83
N GLY A 305 -18.43 -28.08 13.57
CA GLY A 305 -18.60 -26.80 12.89
C GLY A 305 -18.09 -25.61 13.68
N LEU A 306 -18.26 -25.60 15.00
CA LEU A 306 -17.64 -24.58 15.87
C LEU A 306 -16.11 -24.62 15.79
N VAL A 307 -15.50 -25.82 15.77
CA VAL A 307 -14.05 -25.97 15.57
C VAL A 307 -13.62 -25.45 14.20
N LEU A 308 -14.37 -25.77 13.13
CA LEU A 308 -14.10 -25.25 11.79
C LEU A 308 -14.21 -23.73 11.72
N LEU A 309 -15.24 -23.14 12.34
CA LEU A 309 -15.43 -21.69 12.39
C LEU A 309 -14.26 -21.00 13.09
N PHE A 310 -13.77 -21.60 14.18
CA PHE A 310 -12.63 -21.11 14.92
C PHE A 310 -11.33 -21.17 14.10
N ALA A 311 -11.09 -22.32 13.44
CA ALA A 311 -9.95 -22.52 12.55
C ALA A 311 -9.98 -21.56 11.36
N ALA A 312 -11.15 -21.36 10.74
CA ALA A 312 -11.33 -20.41 9.65
C ALA A 312 -11.05 -18.98 10.10
N SER A 313 -11.54 -18.58 11.28
CA SER A 313 -11.29 -17.25 11.85
C SER A 313 -9.80 -17.01 12.09
N MET A 314 -9.10 -17.96 12.72
CA MET A 314 -7.63 -17.90 12.89
C MET A 314 -6.92 -17.79 11.53
N GLY A 315 -7.35 -18.59 10.54
CA GLY A 315 -6.82 -18.55 9.18
C GLY A 315 -6.99 -17.17 8.53
N VAL A 316 -8.16 -16.54 8.65
CA VAL A 316 -8.42 -15.20 8.13
C VAL A 316 -7.45 -14.18 8.73
N TYR A 317 -7.29 -14.14 10.05
CA TYR A 317 -6.35 -13.23 10.71
C TYR A 317 -4.89 -13.46 10.29
N ALA A 318 -4.47 -14.73 10.13
CA ALA A 318 -3.14 -15.07 9.65
C ALA A 318 -2.91 -14.60 8.20
N ILE A 319 -3.90 -14.79 7.31
CA ILE A 319 -3.79 -14.33 5.92
C ILE A 319 -3.81 -12.79 5.88
N LEU A 320 -4.66 -12.13 6.66
CA LEU A 320 -4.68 -10.66 6.79
C LEU A 320 -3.31 -10.12 7.21
N ALA A 321 -2.65 -10.74 8.20
CA ALA A 321 -1.28 -10.39 8.56
C ALA A 321 -0.32 -10.56 7.36
N GLY A 322 -0.46 -11.65 6.61
CA GLY A 322 0.28 -11.90 5.37
C GLY A 322 0.07 -10.83 4.30
N THR A 323 -1.14 -10.26 4.17
CA THR A 323 -1.42 -9.20 3.19
C THR A 323 -0.71 -7.88 3.49
N LEU A 324 -0.24 -7.67 4.73
CA LEU A 324 0.55 -6.49 5.11
C LEU A 324 2.04 -6.64 4.81
N VAL A 325 2.54 -7.88 4.62
CA VAL A 325 3.96 -8.14 4.35
C VAL A 325 4.46 -7.43 3.09
N PRO A 326 3.76 -7.46 1.94
CA PRO A 326 4.18 -6.71 0.75
C PRO A 326 4.26 -5.20 0.98
N ALA A 327 3.37 -4.63 1.79
CA ALA A 327 3.35 -3.20 2.10
C ALA A 327 4.55 -2.81 2.99
N ALA A 328 4.84 -3.60 4.03
CA ALA A 328 5.99 -3.40 4.88
C ALA A 328 7.31 -3.56 4.10
N ALA A 329 7.39 -4.58 3.23
CA ALA A 329 8.55 -4.81 2.36
C ALA A 329 8.75 -3.65 1.37
N ALA A 330 7.69 -3.22 0.67
CA ALA A 330 7.76 -2.10 -0.26
C ALA A 330 8.17 -0.79 0.42
N ALA A 331 7.71 -0.55 1.65
CA ALA A 331 8.15 0.60 2.45
C ALA A 331 9.62 0.51 2.86
N ARG A 332 10.11 -0.69 3.21
CA ARG A 332 11.54 -0.92 3.51
C ARG A 332 12.40 -0.69 2.28
N ASP A 333 12.03 -1.24 1.13
CA ASP A 333 12.73 -1.07 -0.13
C ASP A 333 12.73 0.41 -0.56
N ALA A 334 11.61 1.14 -0.34
CA ALA A 334 11.55 2.59 -0.59
C ALA A 334 12.48 3.39 0.33
N ALA A 335 12.68 2.93 1.58
CA ALA A 335 13.67 3.51 2.46
C ALA A 335 15.09 3.30 1.95
N GLU A 336 15.41 2.09 1.49
CA GLU A 336 16.72 1.75 0.90
C GLU A 336 16.98 2.57 -0.37
N ALA A 337 15.98 2.72 -1.24
CA ALA A 337 16.06 3.60 -2.41
C ALA A 337 16.29 5.07 -2.03
N CYS A 338 15.78 5.54 -0.89
CA CYS A 338 16.08 6.88 -0.39
C CYS A 338 17.48 7.00 0.22
N GLU A 339 18.01 5.93 0.82
CA GLU A 339 19.37 5.88 1.38
C GLU A 339 20.43 5.87 0.28
N PHE A 340 20.16 5.12 -0.80
CA PHE A 340 21.02 4.94 -1.96
C PHE A 340 20.31 5.34 -3.27
N PRO A 341 19.90 6.61 -3.41
CA PRO A 341 19.13 7.04 -4.57
C PRO A 341 19.93 6.81 -5.85
N TYR A 342 19.25 6.36 -6.91
CA TYR A 342 19.82 6.07 -8.24
C TYR A 342 20.77 4.87 -8.33
N GLN A 343 21.06 4.15 -7.23
CA GLN A 343 21.84 2.91 -7.33
C GLN A 343 21.01 1.74 -7.88
N SER A 344 19.71 1.71 -7.56
CA SER A 344 18.77 0.68 -8.03
C SER A 344 18.33 0.86 -9.48
N GLN A 345 18.81 1.90 -10.17
CA GLN A 345 18.66 2.00 -11.61
C GLN A 345 19.52 0.90 -12.25
N ASN A 346 18.92 -0.26 -12.46
CA ASN A 346 19.19 -1.10 -13.61
C ASN A 346 18.86 -0.22 -14.83
N PHE A 347 19.77 0.69 -15.18
CA PHE A 347 19.84 1.19 -16.54
C PHE A 347 20.15 -0.05 -17.38
N GLU A 348 19.11 -0.72 -17.83
CA GLU A 348 19.15 -1.28 -19.17
C GLU A 348 19.50 -0.09 -20.07
N ILE A 349 20.78 -0.03 -20.41
CA ILE A 349 21.35 0.87 -21.38
C ILE A 349 20.71 0.46 -22.70
N GLY A 350 19.58 1.06 -23.07
CA GLY A 350 18.83 0.62 -24.24
C GLY A 350 17.47 1.28 -24.43
N ASP A 351 17.38 2.60 -24.26
CA ASP A 351 16.36 3.44 -24.92
C ASP A 351 17.07 4.66 -25.53
#